data_AF-A0A4Q3XWD6-F1
#
_entry.id   AF-A0A4Q3XWD6-F1
#
_cell.length_a   1.000
_cell.length_b   1.000
_cell.length_c   1.000
_cell.angle_alpha   90.00
_cell.angle_beta   90.00
_cell.angle_gamma   90.00
#
_symmetry.space_group_name_H-M   'P 1'
#
loop_
_entity.id
_entity.type
_entity.pdbx_description
1 polymer ?
#
loop_
_entity_poly.entity_id
_entity_poly.type
_entity_poly.pdbx_seq_one_letter_code
_entity_poly.pdbx_strand_id
1 'polypeptide(L)' 'MTIPNPYAALLMTAVRDAVLYQEGLLRSETIRDRSEHEEHYVYLTQFFEFLKKEYRQNETEIGFPLEKLLPGE' A
#
# COMPACT_ATOMS: atom_id res chain seq x y z
N MET A 1 16.29 -1.78 8.28
CA MET A 1 15.64 -0.55 8.76
C MET A 1 14.52 -0.99 9.68
N THR A 2 14.44 -0.47 10.90
CA THR A 2 13.45 -0.89 11.89
C THR A 2 12.41 0.20 12.03
N ILE A 3 11.15 -0.11 11.73
CA ILE A 3 10.04 0.85 11.81
C ILE A 3 9.31 0.61 13.13
N PRO A 4 9.13 1.63 13.98
CA PRO A 4 8.30 1.52 15.18
C PRO A 4 6.89 1.01 14.87
N ASN A 5 6.34 0.15 15.72
CA ASN A 5 5.04 -0.51 15.52
C ASN A 5 3.88 0.44 15.15
N PRO A 6 3.72 1.63 15.77
CA PRO A 6 2.69 2.58 15.37
C PRO A 6 2.84 3.08 13.92
N TYR A 7 4.08 3.17 13.43
CA TYR A 7 4.37 3.60 12.06
C TYR A 7 4.22 2.47 11.05
N ALA A 8 4.21 1.20 11.47
CA ALA A 8 3.94 0.07 10.57
C ALA A 8 2.49 0.10 10.07
N ALA A 9 1.53 0.38 10.94
CA ALA A 9 0.12 0.56 10.57
C ALA A 9 -0.06 1.79 9.65
N LEU A 10 0.60 2.90 9.98
CA LEU A 10 0.58 4.10 9.14
C LEU A 10 1.15 3.83 7.74
N LEU A 11 2.29 3.14 7.66
CA LEU A 11 2.92 2.77 6.39
C LEU A 11 1.99 1.90 5.55
N MET A 12 1.36 0.90 6.15
CA MET A 12 0.38 0.04 5.48
C MET A 12 -0.74 0.85 4.82
N THR A 13 -1.36 1.75 5.59
CA THR A 13 -2.47 2.57 5.07
C THR A 13 -2.01 3.59 4.04
N ALA A 14 -0.83 4.20 4.23
CA ALA A 14 -0.29 5.17 3.28
C ALA A 14 0.00 4.54 1.92
N VAL A 15 0.55 3.32 1.91
CA VAL A 15 0.83 2.61 0.66
C VAL A 15 -0.46 2.14 -0.01
N ARG A 16 -1.45 1.64 0.75
CA ARG A 16 -2.80 1.36 0.22
C ARG A 16 -3.39 2.58 -0.48
N ASP A 17 -3.39 3.73 0.20
CA ASP A 17 -3.98 4.97 -0.32
C ASP A 17 -3.25 5.43 -1.60
N ALA A 18 -1.93 5.26 -1.65
CA ALA A 18 -1.14 5.54 -2.84
C ALA A 18 -1.50 4.60 -4.00
N VAL A 19 -1.70 3.30 -3.75
CA VAL A 19 -2.16 2.33 -4.78
C VAL A 19 -3.51 2.78 -5.35
N LEU A 20 -4.49 3.06 -4.48
CA LEU A 20 -5.83 3.47 -4.90
C LEU A 20 -5.82 4.79 -5.67
N TYR A 21 -5.02 5.76 -5.21
CA TYR A 21 -4.85 7.03 -5.90
C TYR A 21 -4.27 6.83 -7.31
N GLN A 22 -3.20 6.05 -7.42
CA GLN A 22 -2.54 5.81 -8.70
C GLN A 22 -3.43 5.03 -9.67
N GLU A 23 -4.20 4.06 -9.17
CA GLU A 23 -5.22 3.36 -9.96
C GLU A 23 -6.27 4.33 -10.51
N GLY A 24 -6.80 5.21 -9.65
CA GLY A 24 -7.76 6.24 -10.04
C GLY A 24 -7.19 7.22 -11.07
N LEU A 25 -5.93 7.63 -10.89
CA LEU A 25 -5.23 8.50 -11.82
C LEU A 25 -5.06 7.82 -13.18
N LEU A 26 -4.64 6.56 -13.22
CA LEU A 26 -4.51 5.78 -14.47
C LEU A 26 -5.82 5.66 -15.22
N ARG A 27 -6.96 5.58 -14.52
CA ARG A 27 -8.31 5.55 -15.11
C ARG A 27 -8.78 6.93 -15.58
N SER A 28 -8.12 8.01 -15.17
CA SER A 28 -8.48 9.37 -15.58
C SER A 28 -8.00 9.69 -17.00
N GLU A 29 -8.75 10.55 -17.70
CA GLU A 29 -8.42 11.01 -19.06
C GLU A 29 -7.39 12.16 -19.07
N THR A 30 -6.88 12.58 -17.90
CA THR A 30 -6.05 13.78 -17.76
C THR A 30 -4.55 13.52 -17.86
N ILE A 31 -4.12 12.26 -17.82
CA ILE A 31 -2.70 11.89 -17.96
C ILE A 31 -2.28 11.95 -19.43
N ARG A 32 -1.25 12.76 -19.73
CA ARG A 32 -0.63 12.80 -21.08
C ARG A 32 0.35 11.67 -21.34
N ASP A 33 1.16 11.30 -20.34
CA ASP A 33 2.10 10.18 -20.42
C ASP A 33 1.77 9.14 -19.37
N ARG A 34 1.19 8.01 -19.81
CA ARG A 34 0.77 6.93 -18.91
C ARG A 34 1.90 6.01 -18.50
N SER A 35 2.99 5.95 -19.26
CA SER A 35 3.99 4.89 -19.12
C SER A 35 4.70 4.91 -17.76
N GLU A 36 5.12 6.09 -17.31
CA GLU A 36 5.73 6.28 -15.99
C GLU A 36 4.74 5.96 -14.85
N HIS A 37 3.46 6.29 -15.03
CA HIS A 37 2.44 6.01 -14.03
C HIS A 37 2.10 4.52 -13.92
N GLU A 38 2.10 3.80 -15.05
CA GLU A 38 1.89 2.35 -15.11
C GLU A 38 3.06 1.62 -14.46
N GLU A 39 4.30 1.98 -14.78
CA GLU A 39 5.49 1.40 -14.15
C GLU A 39 5.48 1.64 -12.63
N HIS A 40 5.22 2.87 -12.20
CA HIS A 40 5.11 3.19 -10.78
C HIS A 40 3.98 2.39 -10.11
N TYR A 41 2.82 2.24 -10.75
CA TYR A 41 1.70 1.46 -10.22
C TYR A 41 2.06 -0.02 -10.04
N VAL A 42 2.82 -0.61 -10.97
CA VAL A 42 3.31 -1.99 -10.84
C VAL A 42 4.21 -2.14 -9.62
N TYR A 43 5.19 -1.27 -9.43
CA TYR A 43 6.06 -1.36 -8.25
C TYR A 43 5.31 -1.11 -6.94
N LEU A 44 4.36 -0.17 -6.96
CA LEU A 44 3.58 0.18 -5.78
C LEU A 44 2.65 -0.95 -5.33
N THR A 45 2.02 -1.66 -6.27
CA THR A 45 1.19 -2.84 -5.97
C THR A 45 2.04 -4.01 -5.47
N GLN A 46 3.20 -4.28 -6.09
CA GLN A 46 4.14 -5.29 -5.59
C GLN A 46 4.63 -4.97 -4.17
N PHE A 47 4.94 -3.70 -3.90
CA PHE A 47 5.36 -3.25 -2.58
C PHE A 47 4.24 -3.38 -1.55
N PHE A 48 2.99 -3.08 -1.93
CA PHE A 48 1.84 -3.27 -1.07
C PHE A 48 1.63 -4.73 -0.69
N GLU A 49 1.74 -5.67 -1.64
CA GLU A 49 1.65 -7.10 -1.36
C GLU A 49 2.77 -7.59 -0.44
N PHE A 50 4.01 -7.12 -0.68
CA PHE A 50 5.13 -7.39 0.20
C PHE A 50 4.85 -6.89 1.63
N LEU A 51 4.40 -5.64 1.77
CA LEU A 51 4.06 -5.08 3.08
C LEU A 51 2.94 -5.86 3.77
N LYS A 52 1.90 -6.29 3.05
CA LYS A 52 0.81 -7.10 3.63
C LYS A 52 1.35 -8.38 4.25
N LYS A 53 2.25 -9.06 3.54
CA LYS A 53 2.90 -10.27 4.03
C LYS A 53 3.76 -10.01 5.27
N GLU A 54 4.60 -8.98 5.25
CA GLU A 54 5.44 -8.61 6.40
C GLU A 54 4.60 -8.20 7.61
N TYR A 55 3.55 -7.41 7.38
CA TYR A 55 2.64 -6.98 8.44
C TYR A 55 1.93 -8.18 9.07
N ARG A 56 1.43 -9.12 8.26
CA ARG A 56 0.78 -10.35 8.72
C ARG A 56 1.71 -11.20 9.60
N GLN A 57 2.97 -11.32 9.22
CA GLN A 57 3.97 -12.07 9.98
C GLN A 57 4.30 -11.43 11.34
N ASN A 58 4.19 -10.11 11.44
CA ASN A 58 4.52 -9.34 12.64
C ASN A 58 3.29 -8.78 13.36
N GLU A 59 2.08 -9.19 12.98
CA GLU A 59 0.81 -8.57 13.41
C GLU A 59 0.64 -8.58 14.93
N THR A 60 1.08 -9.68 15.59
CA THR A 60 1.04 -9.81 17.05
C THR A 60 1.95 -8.79 17.74
N GLU A 61 3.13 -8.51 17.18
CA GLU A 61 4.06 -7.51 17.72
C GLU A 61 3.57 -6.09 17.45
N ILE A 62 3.03 -5.84 16.26
CA ILE A 62 2.49 -4.54 15.87
C ILE A 62 1.28 -4.16 16.73
N GLY A 63 0.49 -5.16 17.18
CA GLY A 63 -0.61 -4.96 18.12
C GLY A 63 -1.88 -4.40 17.49
N PHE A 64 -1.99 -4.42 16.15
CA PHE A 64 -3.18 -3.98 15.42
C PHE A 64 -3.50 -4.92 14.24
N PRO A 65 -4.71 -5.51 14.17
CA PRO A 65 -5.07 -6.47 13.12
C PRO A 65 -5.08 -5.84 11.72
N LEU A 66 -4.53 -6.55 10.73
CA LEU A 66 -4.49 -6.08 9.35
C LEU A 66 -5.90 -5.95 8.75
N GLU A 67 -6.84 -6.83 9.11
CA GLU A 67 -8.23 -6.78 8.62
C GLU A 67 -8.94 -5.48 9.00
N LYS A 68 -8.53 -4.86 10.13
CA LYS A 68 -9.08 -3.56 10.54
C LYS A 68 -8.49 -2.40 9.74
N LEU A 69 -7.29 -2.56 9.16
CA LEU A 69 -6.68 -1.58 8.28
C LEU A 69 -7.18 -1.71 6.85
N LEU A 70 -7.46 -2.92 6.39
CA LEU A 70 -7.88 -3.24 5.01
C LEU A 70 -9.28 -3.87 4.99
N PRO A 71 -10.35 -3.13 5.33
CA PRO A 71 -11.69 -3.68 5.33
C PRO A 71 -12.17 -3.98 3.91
N GLY A 72 -12.55 -5.24 3.64
CA GLY A 72 -13.13 -5.66 2.36
C GLY A 72 -12.13 -6.30 1.39
N GLU A 73 -10.86 -6.44 1.76
CA GLU A 73 -9.92 -7.41 1.16
C GLU A 73 -9.94 -8.75 1.91
#